data_AF-A0AAV0Y670-F1
#
_entry.id   AF-A0AAV0Y670-F1
#
_cell.length_a   1.000
_cell.length_b   1.000
_cell.length_c   1.000
_cell.angle_alpha   90.00
_cell.angle_beta   90.00
_cell.angle_gamma   90.00
#
_symmetry.space_group_name_H-M   'P 1'
#
loop_
_entity.id
_entity.type
_entity.pdbx_description
1 polymer ?
#
loop_
_entity_poly.entity_id
_entity_poly.type
_entity_poly.pdbx_seq_one_letter_code
_entity_poly.pdbx_strand_id
1 'polypeptide(L)'
;MNGMMYMRGSRHDFDGRAKMGNPGWSYQEVFPYFLKSEDNHQATTMEAGYHGVGGPLPVGQFPYHPPLSHAILQASLELGYQARDLTGALHTGFAIAQTTSKNG
;
A
#
# COMPACT_ATOMS: atom_id res chain seq x y z
N MET A 1 16.30 10.06 -7.85
CA MET A 1 15.25 10.68 -7.01
C MET A 1 14.02 9.80 -7.13
N ASN A 2 13.36 9.43 -6.04
CA ASN A 2 12.08 8.70 -6.05
C ASN A 2 10.93 9.66 -5.67
N GLY A 3 9.69 9.30 -6.02
CA GLY A 3 8.50 10.10 -5.69
C GLY A 3 7.88 9.78 -4.33
N MET A 4 8.59 9.01 -3.49
CA MET A 4 8.17 8.55 -2.15
C MET A 4 6.87 7.72 -2.10
N MET A 5 6.19 7.44 -3.21
CA MET A 5 4.99 6.60 -3.24
C MET A 5 5.25 5.22 -2.60
N TYR A 6 4.43 4.87 -1.62
CA TYR A 6 4.47 3.57 -0.95
C TYR A 6 3.44 2.64 -1.59
N MET A 7 3.91 1.62 -2.29
CA MET A 7 3.11 0.47 -2.74
C MET A 7 3.93 -0.81 -2.61
N ARG A 8 3.23 -1.94 -2.44
CA ARG A 8 3.84 -3.27 -2.35
C ARG A 8 3.77 -4.00 -3.69
N GLY A 9 4.66 -4.98 -3.88
CA GLY A 9 4.59 -5.88 -5.02
C GLY A 9 3.40 -6.84 -4.91
N SER A 10 2.85 -7.27 -6.05
CA SER A 10 1.67 -8.14 -6.06
C SER A 10 1.98 -9.54 -5.54
N ARG A 11 0.99 -10.19 -4.92
CA ARG A 11 1.09 -11.58 -4.49
C ARG A 11 1.49 -12.51 -5.63
N HIS A 12 0.91 -12.28 -6.82
CA HIS A 12 1.21 -13.06 -8.00
C HIS A 12 2.69 -12.99 -8.40
N ASP A 13 3.31 -11.81 -8.29
CA ASP A 13 4.72 -11.64 -8.64
C ASP A 13 5.65 -12.38 -7.67
N PHE A 14 5.37 -12.32 -6.36
CA PHE A 14 6.14 -13.03 -5.34
C PHE A 14 5.98 -14.55 -5.46
N ASP A 15 4.74 -15.02 -5.58
CA ASP A 15 4.47 -16.45 -5.77
C ASP A 15 5.05 -16.96 -7.10
N GLY A 16 5.08 -16.12 -8.14
CA GLY A 16 5.78 -16.39 -9.39
C GLY A 16 7.30 -16.54 -9.20
N ARG A 17 7.93 -15.64 -8.43
CA ARG A 17 9.37 -15.73 -8.09
C ARG A 17 9.70 -17.03 -7.36
N ALA A 18 8.86 -17.42 -6.40
CA ALA A 18 9.03 -18.68 -5.69
C ALA A 18 8.97 -19.89 -6.63
N LYS A 19 7.99 -19.89 -7.56
CA LYS A 19 7.84 -20.95 -8.58
C LYS A 19 8.99 -21.01 -9.58
N MET A 20 9.67 -19.90 -9.85
CA MET A 20 10.85 -19.84 -10.71
C MET A 20 12.15 -20.35 -10.04
N GLY A 21 12.05 -20.98 -8.86
CA GLY A 21 13.19 -21.59 -8.17
C GLY A 21 13.80 -20.73 -7.07
N ASN A 22 13.09 -19.71 -6.57
CA ASN A 22 13.53 -18.86 -5.45
C ASN A 22 12.71 -19.17 -4.17
N PRO A 23 12.95 -20.28 -3.46
CA PRO A 23 12.24 -20.58 -2.22
C PRO A 23 12.47 -19.46 -1.19
N GLY A 24 11.50 -19.19 -0.32
CA GLY A 24 11.54 -18.05 0.62
C GLY A 24 10.97 -16.75 0.07
N TRP A 25 10.63 -16.69 -1.23
CA TRP A 25 10.13 -15.47 -1.89
C TRP A 25 8.64 -15.49 -2.21
N SER A 26 7.87 -16.47 -1.70
CA SER A 26 6.41 -16.40 -1.84
C SER A 26 5.85 -15.22 -1.06
N TYR A 27 4.68 -14.73 -1.43
CA TYR A 27 4.10 -13.56 -0.76
C TYR A 27 3.93 -13.80 0.74
N GLN A 28 3.51 -15.01 1.11
CA GLN A 28 3.31 -15.39 2.51
C GLN A 28 4.62 -15.35 3.32
N GLU A 29 5.75 -15.69 2.71
CA GLU A 29 7.06 -15.67 3.37
C GLU A 29 7.60 -14.25 3.51
N VAL A 30 7.38 -13.37 2.53
CA VAL A 30 7.86 -11.98 2.57
C VAL A 30 6.94 -11.03 3.33
N PHE A 31 5.64 -11.35 3.44
CA PHE A 31 4.63 -10.47 4.04
C PHE A 31 4.96 -10.03 5.49
N PRO A 32 5.43 -10.90 6.40
CA PRO A 32 5.86 -10.48 7.73
C PRO A 32 6.97 -9.41 7.71
N TYR A 33 7.82 -9.40 6.69
CA TYR A 33 8.87 -8.39 6.56
C TYR A 33 8.32 -7.04 6.10
N PHE A 34 7.27 -7.01 5.29
CA PHE A 34 6.56 -5.76 4.99
C PHE A 34 5.98 -5.15 6.27
N LEU A 35 5.26 -5.95 7.06
CA LEU A 35 4.70 -5.50 8.35
C LEU A 35 5.80 -5.05 9.32
N LYS A 36 6.92 -5.77 9.39
CA LYS A 36 8.05 -5.39 10.25
C LYS A 36 8.70 -4.07 9.84
N SER A 37 8.75 -3.78 8.53
CA SER A 37 9.40 -2.56 8.02
C SER A 37 8.55 -1.30 8.17
N GLU A 38 7.24 -1.45 8.26
CA GLU A 38 6.26 -0.37 8.15
C GLU A 38 5.90 0.25 9.50
N ASP A 39 5.84 1.58 9.54
CA ASP A 39 5.20 2.37 10.58
C ASP A 39 4.06 3.18 9.96
N ASN A 40 2.91 2.54 9.75
CA ASN A 40 1.77 3.16 9.07
C ASN A 40 0.93 3.98 10.05
N HIS A 41 0.95 5.30 9.89
CA HIS A 41 0.24 6.24 10.77
C HIS A 41 -1.27 6.25 10.52
N GLN A 42 -1.73 5.53 9.50
CA GLN A 42 -3.14 5.37 9.14
C GLN A 42 -3.61 3.91 9.30
N ALA A 43 -2.85 3.04 9.98
CA ALA A 43 -3.16 1.61 10.12
C ALA A 43 -4.58 1.32 10.64
N THR A 44 -5.15 2.20 11.46
CA THR A 44 -6.51 2.05 12.03
C THR A 44 -7.63 2.35 11.02
N THR A 45 -7.32 3.04 9.93
CA THR A 45 -8.27 3.38 8.85
C THR A 45 -8.00 2.58 7.57
N MET A 46 -7.00 1.70 7.57
CA MET A 46 -6.64 0.83 6.45
C MET A 46 -7.08 -0.63 6.72
N GLU A 47 -6.81 -1.53 5.78
CA GLU A 47 -7.30 -2.91 5.88
C GLU A 47 -6.66 -3.66 7.06
N ALA A 48 -7.50 -4.22 7.93
CA ALA A 48 -7.03 -4.88 9.15
C ALA A 48 -6.14 -6.09 8.83
N GLY A 49 -5.00 -6.16 9.52
CA GLY A 49 -4.02 -7.24 9.32
C GLY A 49 -3.05 -7.03 8.16
N TYR A 50 -3.20 -5.94 7.39
CA TYR A 50 -2.31 -5.63 6.27
C TYR A 50 -1.24 -4.58 6.58
N HIS A 51 -1.23 -3.94 7.75
CA HIS A 51 -0.26 -2.87 8.06
C HIS A 51 0.52 -3.07 9.35
N GLY A 52 1.79 -2.71 9.29
CA GLY A 52 2.68 -2.61 10.44
C GLY A 52 2.63 -1.24 11.13
N VAL A 53 2.92 -1.22 12.43
CA VAL A 53 3.11 -0.01 13.23
C VAL A 53 4.40 -0.18 14.03
N GLY A 54 5.20 0.89 14.15
CA GLY A 54 6.46 0.89 14.91
C GLY A 54 7.67 0.37 14.14
N GLY A 55 7.54 0.11 12.83
CA GLY A 55 8.67 -0.18 11.95
C GLY A 55 9.57 1.04 11.68
N PRO A 56 10.71 0.83 10.99
CA PRO A 56 11.64 1.92 10.66
C PRO A 56 11.14 2.87 9.55
N LEU A 57 10.15 2.48 8.73
CA LEU A 57 9.69 3.28 7.60
C LEU A 57 8.37 4.00 7.94
N PRO A 58 8.36 5.34 8.12
CA PRO A 58 7.12 6.07 8.31
C PRO A 58 6.30 6.01 7.02
N VAL A 59 5.05 5.56 7.13
CA VAL A 59 4.10 5.46 6.01
C VAL A 59 2.83 6.23 6.36
N GLY A 60 2.40 7.08 5.44
CA GLY A 60 1.17 7.84 5.59
C GLY A 60 0.88 8.71 4.38
N GLN A 61 -0.26 9.37 4.37
CA GLN A 61 -0.61 10.35 3.36
C GLN A 61 0.01 11.72 3.67
N PHE A 62 0.28 12.52 2.63
CA PHE A 62 0.62 13.93 2.83
C PHE A 62 -0.53 14.68 3.52
N PRO A 63 -0.24 15.63 4.43
CA PRO A 63 -1.31 16.40 5.09
C PRO A 63 -2.18 17.21 4.14
N TYR A 64 -1.62 17.65 3.01
CA TYR A 64 -2.34 18.38 1.98
C TYR A 64 -2.68 17.49 0.79
N HIS A 65 -3.93 17.54 0.39
CA HIS A 65 -4.44 16.92 -0.83
C HIS A 65 -5.12 17.97 -1.70
N PRO A 66 -4.70 18.12 -2.97
CA PRO A 66 -5.43 19.02 -3.87
C PRO A 66 -6.87 18.52 -4.05
N PRO A 67 -7.86 19.42 -4.25
CA PRO A 67 -9.25 19.02 -4.49
C PRO A 67 -9.42 18.02 -5.63
N LEU A 68 -8.53 18.07 -6.62
CA LEU A 68 -8.47 17.14 -7.74
C LEU A 68 -8.33 15.68 -7.30
N SER A 69 -7.55 15.37 -6.26
CA SER A 69 -7.37 14.00 -5.78
C SER A 69 -8.69 13.38 -5.33
N HIS A 70 -9.51 14.16 -4.62
CA HIS A 70 -10.84 13.72 -4.19
C HIS A 70 -11.81 13.65 -5.36
N ALA A 71 -11.76 14.59 -6.30
CA ALA A 71 -12.59 14.56 -7.51
C ALA A 71 -12.32 13.30 -8.35
N ILE A 72 -11.06 12.90 -8.52
CA ILE A 72 -10.69 11.65 -9.21
C ILE A 72 -11.24 10.44 -8.46
N LEU A 73 -11.11 10.41 -7.12
CA LEU A 73 -11.65 9.32 -6.32
C LEU A 73 -13.17 9.21 -6.46
N GLN A 74 -13.90 10.33 -6.42
CA GLN A 74 -15.35 10.33 -6.63
C GLN A 74 -15.75 9.89 -8.04
N ALA A 75 -15.08 10.40 -9.09
CA ALA A 75 -15.34 9.98 -10.46
C ALA A 75 -15.11 8.47 -10.65
N SER A 76 -14.14 7.88 -9.95
CA SER A 76 -13.92 6.43 -10.00
C SER A 76 -15.10 5.63 -9.42
N LEU A 77 -15.70 6.13 -8.34
CA LEU A 77 -16.89 5.52 -7.73
C LEU A 77 -18.12 5.64 -8.66
N GLU A 78 -18.29 6.78 -9.32
CA GLU A 78 -19.36 6.99 -10.32
C GLU A 78 -19.25 6.03 -11.51
N LEU A 79 -18.03 5.67 -11.90
CA LEU A 79 -17.76 4.67 -12.95
C LEU A 79 -17.88 3.22 -12.45
N GLY A 80 -18.23 3.00 -11.18
CA GLY A 80 -18.41 1.68 -10.59
C GLY A 80 -17.11 1.01 -10.11
N TYR A 81 -15.99 1.73 -10.07
CA TYR A 81 -14.78 1.24 -9.41
C TYR A 81 -14.90 1.40 -7.89
N GLN A 82 -14.01 0.73 -7.15
CA GLN A 82 -13.97 0.83 -5.69
C GLN A 82 -12.78 1.64 -5.23
N ALA A 83 -13.03 2.54 -4.28
CA ALA A 83 -12.00 3.13 -3.44
C ALA A 83 -11.58 2.13 -2.37
N ARG A 84 -10.29 1.83 -2.23
CA ARG A 84 -9.78 0.86 -1.24
C ARG A 84 -8.31 1.05 -0.93
N ASP A 85 -7.82 0.36 0.08
CA ASP A 85 -6.39 0.22 0.34
C ASP A 85 -5.74 -0.67 -0.74
N LEU A 86 -4.85 -0.07 -1.54
CA LEU A 86 -4.13 -0.75 -2.62
C LEU A 86 -2.90 -1.54 -2.15
N THR A 87 -2.55 -1.44 -0.86
CA THR A 87 -1.50 -2.22 -0.21
C THR A 87 -2.04 -3.34 0.70
N GLY A 88 -3.37 -3.48 0.74
CA GLY A 88 -4.13 -4.51 1.43
C GLY A 88 -4.30 -5.79 0.60
N ALA A 89 -5.44 -6.46 0.74
CA ALA A 89 -5.71 -7.73 0.07
C ALA A 89 -5.78 -7.61 -1.46
N LEU A 90 -6.27 -6.47 -1.96
CA LEU A 90 -6.54 -6.23 -3.37
C LEU A 90 -5.85 -4.95 -3.87
N HIS A 91 -4.89 -5.12 -4.78
CA HIS A 91 -4.11 -4.01 -5.34
C HIS A 91 -4.81 -3.24 -6.47
N THR A 92 -6.09 -3.54 -6.73
CA THR A 92 -6.86 -2.93 -7.83
C THR A 92 -7.93 -2.00 -7.29
N GLY A 93 -8.04 -0.80 -7.86
CA GLY A 93 -9.00 0.22 -7.44
C GLY A 93 -8.37 1.60 -7.42
N PHE A 94 -8.97 2.50 -6.66
CA PHE A 94 -8.50 3.87 -6.50
C PHE A 94 -8.22 4.18 -5.03
N ALA A 95 -7.19 4.99 -4.78
CA ALA A 95 -6.83 5.44 -3.44
C ALA A 95 -6.09 6.76 -3.50
N ILE A 96 -6.13 7.51 -2.40
CA ILE A 96 -5.13 8.55 -2.16
C ILE A 96 -3.84 7.85 -1.73
N ALA A 97 -2.79 8.02 -2.52
CA ALA A 97 -1.52 7.33 -2.32
C ALA A 97 -0.89 7.65 -0.95
N GLN A 98 -0.38 6.61 -0.29
CA GLN A 98 0.53 6.78 0.85
C GLN A 98 1.96 6.99 0.35
N THR A 99 2.78 7.62 1.19
CA THR A 99 4.19 7.88 0.94
C THR A 99 5.05 7.42 2.10
N THR A 100 6.32 7.13 1.81
CA THR A 100 7.37 6.91 2.81
C THR A 100 7.95 8.24 3.26
N SER A 101 7.17 9.02 4.00
CA SER A 101 7.55 10.36 4.46
C SER A 101 7.03 10.61 5.88
N LYS A 102 7.74 11.44 6.65
CA LYS A 102 7.30 11.90 7.97
C LYS A 102 7.06 13.40 7.91
N ASN A 103 5.80 13.83 8.03
CA ASN A 103 5.37 15.24 8.01
C ASN A 103 5.54 16.00 6.69
N GLY A 104 5.70 15.31 5.56
CA GLY A 104 5.87 15.93 4.25
C GLY A 104 7.34 16.06 3.87
#